data_AF-A0A1D3RMJ4-F1
#
_entry.id   AF-A0A1D3RMJ4-F1
#
_cell.length_a   1.000
_cell.length_b   1.000
_cell.length_c   1.000
_cell.angle_alpha   90.00
_cell.angle_beta   90.00
_cell.angle_gamma   90.00
#
_symmetry.space_group_name_H-M   'P 1'
#
loop_
_entity.id
_entity.type
_entity.pdbx_description
1 polymer ?
#
loop_
_entity_poly.entity_id
_entity_poly.type
_entity_poly.pdbx_seq_one_letter_code
_entity_poly.pdbx_strand_id
1 'polypeptide(L)'
;MDGFYYARLQKNKALLLALFVLLSSLSGRGYADDRFVKIEQAQLTLAENKAQLRADVTFQLSQSAQDALHSGIALYWDVTIELKQVRWGGLWQSVLFSRSRRYRLAYYTLLNNYRVKDEKKER
;
A
#
# COMPACT_ATOMS: atom_id res chain seq x y z
N MET A 1 39.23 -5.38 51.16
CA MET A 1 37.85 -5.87 50.90
C MET A 1 37.15 -4.66 50.31
N ASP A 2 36.96 -4.48 49.00
CA ASP A 2 36.09 -5.28 48.12
C ASP A 2 36.36 -4.97 46.63
N GLY A 3 37.35 -5.63 46.02
CA GLY A 3 37.70 -5.44 44.60
C GLY A 3 37.00 -6.39 43.62
N PHE A 4 36.28 -7.40 44.12
CA PHE A 4 35.78 -8.50 43.28
C PHE A 4 34.30 -8.37 42.87
N TYR A 5 33.57 -7.37 43.38
CA TYR A 5 32.13 -7.21 43.12
C TYR A 5 31.80 -6.53 41.77
N TYR A 6 32.70 -5.73 41.20
CA TYR A 6 32.44 -4.96 39.97
C TYR A 6 32.56 -5.77 38.67
N ALA A 7 33.45 -6.78 38.63
CA ALA A 7 33.73 -7.55 37.42
C ALA A 7 32.59 -8.48 36.99
N ARG A 8 31.78 -8.97 37.95
CA ARG A 8 30.66 -9.89 37.68
C ARG A 8 29.43 -9.17 37.12
N LEU A 9 29.21 -7.91 37.53
CA LEU A 9 28.07 -7.09 37.11
C LEU A 9 28.23 -6.57 35.67
N GLN A 10 29.46 -6.28 35.26
CA GLN A 10 29.79 -5.75 33.93
C GLN A 10 29.56 -6.80 32.83
N LYS A 11 29.81 -8.08 33.15
CA LYS A 11 29.64 -9.22 32.24
C LYS A 11 28.16 -9.46 31.87
N ASN A 12 27.24 -9.28 32.83
CA ASN A 12 25.80 -9.43 32.59
C ASN A 12 25.21 -8.27 31.77
N LYS A 13 25.71 -7.03 31.97
CA LYS A 13 25.29 -5.87 31.16
C LYS A 13 25.73 -6.00 29.69
N ALA A 14 26.96 -6.48 29.45
CA ALA A 14 27.44 -6.74 28.09
C ALA A 14 26.65 -7.86 27.40
N LEU A 15 26.27 -8.91 28.15
CA LEU A 15 25.46 -10.01 27.63
C LEU A 15 24.03 -9.55 27.28
N LEU A 16 23.42 -8.70 28.10
CA LEU A 16 22.11 -8.11 27.81
C LEU A 16 22.14 -7.18 26.59
N LEU A 17 23.20 -6.38 26.44
CA LEU A 17 23.37 -5.52 25.26
C LEU A 17 23.58 -6.35 23.98
N ALA A 18 24.40 -7.41 24.05
CA ALA A 18 24.60 -8.32 22.93
C ALA A 18 23.30 -9.04 22.53
N LEU A 19 22.52 -9.49 23.52
CA LEU A 19 21.22 -10.11 23.30
C LEU A 19 20.23 -9.12 22.67
N PHE A 20 20.21 -7.87 23.13
CA PHE A 20 19.35 -6.84 22.57
C PHE A 20 19.70 -6.53 21.11
N VAL A 21 20.99 -6.39 20.78
CA VAL A 21 21.46 -6.21 19.40
C VAL A 21 21.10 -7.41 18.52
N LEU A 22 21.25 -8.63 19.06
CA LEU A 22 20.90 -9.86 18.35
C LEU A 22 19.39 -9.93 18.06
N LEU A 23 18.52 -9.63 19.04
CA LEU A 23 17.08 -9.58 18.84
C LEU A 23 16.65 -8.47 17.87
N SER A 24 17.36 -7.34 17.87
CA SER A 24 17.09 -6.24 16.92
C SER A 24 17.34 -6.69 15.48
N SER A 25 18.36 -7.54 15.26
CA SER A 25 18.72 -8.07 13.95
C SER A 25 17.78 -9.15 13.41
N LEU A 26 16.95 -9.74 14.27
CA LEU A 26 15.89 -10.71 13.90
C LEU A 26 14.59 -10.04 13.41
N SER A 27 14.59 -8.72 13.20
CA SER A 27 13.49 -7.99 12.58
C SER A 27 13.37 -8.38 11.10
N GLY A 28 12.87 -9.59 10.83
CA GLY A 28 12.52 -10.05 9.50
C GLY A 28 11.50 -9.10 8.92
N ARG A 29 11.89 -8.37 7.87
CA ARG A 29 10.95 -7.57 7.09
C ARG A 29 10.09 -8.54 6.28
N GLY A 30 8.95 -8.93 6.83
CA GLY A 30 7.92 -9.64 6.08
C GLY A 30 7.31 -8.68 5.06
N TYR A 31 7.78 -8.75 3.81
CA TYR A 31 7.10 -8.11 2.70
C TYR A 31 6.05 -9.11 2.20
N ALA A 32 4.77 -8.85 2.51
CA ALA A 32 3.69 -9.46 1.75
C ALA A 32 3.69 -8.81 0.36
N ASP A 33 4.39 -9.44 -0.59
CA ASP A 33 4.42 -9.00 -2.00
C ASP A 33 3.18 -9.52 -2.75
N ASP A 34 2.00 -9.27 -2.18
CA ASP A 34 0.73 -9.56 -2.86
C ASP A 34 0.17 -8.24 -3.39
N ARG A 35 0.96 -7.60 -4.26
CA ARG A 35 0.59 -6.34 -4.89
C ARG A 35 -0.28 -6.64 -6.11
N PHE A 36 -1.56 -6.88 -5.86
CA PHE A 36 -2.61 -6.99 -6.87
C PHE A 36 -2.79 -5.72 -7.72
N VAL A 37 -2.08 -4.64 -7.41
CA VAL A 37 -2.14 -3.35 -8.09
C VAL A 37 -0.72 -2.85 -8.37
N LYS A 38 -0.42 -2.61 -9.64
CA LYS A 38 0.84 -2.02 -10.08
C LYS A 38 0.56 -0.71 -10.81
N ILE A 39 1.21 0.36 -10.38
CA ILE A 39 1.15 1.65 -11.06
C ILE A 39 2.30 1.64 -12.08
N GLU A 40 1.98 1.56 -13.36
CA GLU A 40 2.98 1.57 -14.44
C GLU A 40 3.50 2.99 -14.68
N GLN A 41 2.59 3.97 -14.67
CA GLN A 41 2.93 5.36 -14.90
C GLN A 41 1.99 6.26 -14.12
N ALA A 42 2.51 7.36 -13.57
CA ALA A 42 1.71 8.42 -12.97
C ALA A 42 2.33 9.77 -13.31
N GLN A 43 1.51 10.66 -13.87
CA GLN A 43 1.92 12.00 -14.29
C GLN A 43 0.90 13.01 -13.77
N LEU A 44 1.40 13.99 -13.03
CA LEU A 44 0.61 15.13 -12.58
C LEU A 44 1.01 16.35 -13.41
N THR A 45 0.08 16.86 -14.20
CA THR A 45 0.26 18.09 -14.97
C THR A 45 -0.52 19.21 -14.30
N LEU A 46 0.16 20.32 -14.01
CA LEU A 46 -0.43 21.55 -13.53
C LEU A 46 -0.65 22.46 -14.74
N ALA A 47 -1.91 22.70 -15.10
CA ALA A 47 -2.30 23.75 -16.04
C ALA A 47 -2.92 24.90 -15.25
N GLU A 48 -2.89 26.12 -15.80
CA GLU A 48 -3.17 27.44 -15.19
C GLU A 48 -4.08 27.48 -13.94
N ASN A 49 -5.17 26.71 -13.90
CA ASN A 49 -6.01 26.57 -12.70
C ASN A 49 -6.55 25.14 -12.45
N LYS A 50 -5.92 24.12 -13.03
CA LYS A 50 -6.35 22.71 -12.90
C LYS A 50 -5.14 21.79 -12.76
N ALA A 51 -5.23 20.88 -11.79
CA ALA A 51 -4.33 19.75 -11.68
C ALA A 51 -4.95 18.55 -12.41
N GLN A 52 -4.22 17.97 -13.36
CA GLN A 52 -4.59 16.76 -14.07
C GLN A 52 -3.65 15.63 -13.68
N LEU A 53 -4.21 14.60 -13.03
CA LEU A 53 -3.49 13.35 -12.77
C LEU A 53 -3.86 12.34 -13.85
N ARG A 54 -2.85 11.86 -14.59
CA ARG A 54 -2.93 10.68 -15.45
C ARG A 54 -2.19 9.55 -14.76
N ALA A 55 -2.82 8.40 -14.61
CA ALA A 55 -2.18 7.23 -14.04
C ALA A 55 -2.60 5.99 -14.83
N ASP A 56 -1.61 5.18 -15.19
CA ASP A 56 -1.77 3.88 -15.80
C ASP A 56 -1.55 2.83 -14.72
N VAL A 57 -2.62 2.07 -14.43
CA VAL A 57 -2.66 1.13 -13.31
C VAL A 57 -3.08 -0.23 -13.83
N THR A 58 -2.26 -1.24 -13.56
CA THR A 58 -2.52 -2.64 -13.86
C THR A 58 -3.02 -3.33 -12.60
N PHE A 59 -4.17 -3.97 -12.71
CA PHE A 59 -4.75 -4.79 -11.63
C PHE A 59 -4.60 -6.27 -11.98
N GLN A 60 -4.03 -7.04 -11.06
CA GLN A 60 -4.03 -8.50 -11.14
C GLN A 60 -5.15 -9.03 -10.27
N LEU A 61 -6.11 -9.70 -10.89
CA LEU A 61 -7.23 -10.32 -10.17
C LEU A 61 -6.77 -11.65 -9.58
N SER A 62 -7.11 -11.89 -8.31
CA SER A 62 -6.96 -13.21 -7.70
C SER A 62 -7.80 -14.25 -8.45
N GLN A 63 -7.45 -15.53 -8.32
CA GLN A 63 -8.23 -16.61 -8.91
C GLN A 63 -9.71 -16.56 -8.47
N SER A 64 -9.95 -16.34 -7.17
CA SER A 64 -11.30 -16.22 -6.63
C SER A 64 -12.09 -15.04 -7.21
N ALA A 65 -11.43 -13.91 -7.47
CA ALA A 65 -12.05 -12.75 -8.09
C ALA A 65 -12.42 -13.03 -9.55
N GLN A 66 -11.55 -13.73 -10.29
CA GLN A 66 -11.83 -14.15 -11.67
C GLN A 66 -13.01 -15.13 -11.70
N ASP A 67 -13.01 -16.15 -10.85
CA ASP A 67 -14.08 -17.15 -10.79
C ASP A 67 -15.43 -16.51 -10.44
N ALA A 68 -15.45 -15.57 -9.49
CA ALA A 68 -16.65 -14.81 -9.14
C ALA A 68 -17.19 -14.02 -10.35
N LEU A 69 -16.32 -13.31 -11.07
CA LEU A 69 -16.69 -12.56 -12.27
C LEU A 69 -17.24 -13.49 -13.36
N HIS A 70 -16.58 -14.60 -13.63
CA HIS A 70 -17.05 -15.61 -14.59
C HIS A 70 -18.39 -16.24 -14.19
N SER A 71 -18.67 -16.33 -12.88
CA SER A 71 -19.96 -16.77 -12.34
C SER A 71 -21.05 -15.68 -12.41
N GLY A 72 -20.75 -14.50 -12.96
CA GLY A 72 -21.68 -13.38 -13.08
C GLY A 72 -21.77 -12.49 -11.84
N ILE A 73 -20.93 -12.73 -10.83
CA ILE A 73 -20.87 -11.90 -9.62
C ILE A 73 -20.05 -10.66 -9.95
N ALA A 74 -20.69 -9.50 -9.94
CA ALA A 74 -20.00 -8.24 -10.13
C ALA A 74 -19.17 -7.87 -8.89
N LEU A 75 -17.93 -7.44 -9.12
CA LEU A 75 -17.04 -6.96 -8.07
C LEU A 75 -17.12 -5.44 -7.98
N TYR A 76 -16.90 -4.92 -6.77
CA TYR A 76 -16.87 -3.49 -6.51
C TYR A 76 -15.58 -3.15 -5.79
N TRP A 77 -14.95 -2.05 -6.21
CA TRP A 77 -13.77 -1.52 -5.55
C TRP A 77 -13.84 0.00 -5.43
N ASP A 78 -13.20 0.50 -4.39
CA ASP A 78 -13.04 1.93 -4.16
C ASP A 78 -11.60 2.34 -4.49
N VAL A 79 -11.45 3.16 -5.53
CA VAL A 79 -10.17 3.79 -5.86
C VAL A 79 -10.12 5.14 -5.17
N THR A 80 -9.23 5.26 -4.19
CA THR A 80 -8.99 6.51 -3.48
C THR A 80 -7.69 7.14 -3.97
N ILE A 81 -7.78 8.37 -4.47
CA ILE A 81 -6.65 9.17 -4.90
C ILE A 81 -6.37 10.20 -3.80
N GLU A 82 -5.16 10.16 -3.24
CA GLU A 82 -4.70 11.09 -2.23
C GLU A 82 -3.51 11.91 -2.74
N LEU A 83 -3.62 13.24 -2.69
CA LEU A 83 -2.49 14.13 -2.90
C LEU A 83 -1.92 14.52 -1.54
N LYS A 84 -0.67 14.14 -1.27
CA LYS A 84 0.02 14.42 -0.02
C LYS A 84 1.08 15.49 -0.26
N GLN A 85 1.12 16.49 0.60
CA GLN A 85 2.23 17.42 0.68
C GLN A 85 3.23 16.88 1.70
N VAL A 86 4.42 16.56 1.23
CA VAL A 86 5.54 16.19 2.09
C VAL A 86 6.26 17.46 2.53
N ARG A 87 6.39 17.66 3.83
CA ARG A 87 7.14 18.77 4.45
C ARG A 87 8.28 18.21 5.30
N TRP A 88 9.33 19.02 5.47
CA TRP A 88 10.47 18.72 6.35
C TRP A 88 11.04 17.31 6.12
N GLY A 89 11.49 17.04 4.88
CA GLY A 89 12.23 15.82 4.54
C GLY A 89 11.48 14.49 4.67
N GLY A 90 10.15 14.51 4.84
CA GLY A 90 9.35 13.27 4.98
C GLY A 90 8.67 13.11 6.35
N LEU A 91 9.07 13.89 7.35
CA LEU A 91 8.59 13.72 8.73
C LEU A 91 7.15 14.23 8.93
N TRP A 92 6.70 15.19 8.13
CA TRP A 92 5.32 15.69 8.16
C TRP A 92 4.67 15.50 6.80
N GLN A 93 3.55 14.77 6.80
CA GLN A 93 2.73 14.54 5.61
C GLN A 93 1.31 15.04 5.88
N SER A 94 0.83 15.96 5.04
CA SER A 94 -0.57 16.42 5.10
C SER A 94 -1.29 16.04 3.81
N VAL A 95 -2.47 15.45 3.93
CA VAL A 95 -3.34 15.16 2.78
C VAL A 95 -3.99 16.47 2.33
N LEU A 96 -3.60 16.97 1.16
CA LEU A 96 -4.18 18.20 0.57
C LEU A 96 -5.50 17.93 -0.14
N PHE A 97 -5.64 16.72 -0.68
CA PHE A 97 -6.80 16.32 -1.44
C PHE A 97 -6.98 14.82 -1.30
N SER A 98 -8.22 14.39 -1.08
CA SER A 98 -8.60 12.98 -1.12
C SER A 98 -9.90 12.84 -1.88
N ARG A 99 -9.92 11.92 -2.85
CA ARG A 99 -11.12 11.62 -3.62
C ARG A 99 -11.24 10.12 -3.81
N SER A 100 -12.34 9.57 -3.32
CA SER A 100 -12.72 8.19 -3.58
C SER A 100 -13.71 8.08 -4.73
N ARG A 101 -13.58 6.99 -5.49
CA ARG A 101 -14.43 6.60 -6.62
C ARG A 101 -14.71 5.12 -6.55
N ARG A 102 -15.98 4.77 -6.51
CA ARG A 102 -16.44 3.39 -6.56
C ARG A 102 -16.64 2.95 -7.99
N TYR A 103 -16.02 1.83 -8.35
CA TYR A 103 -16.20 1.22 -9.65
C TYR A 103 -16.79 -0.18 -9.50
N ARG A 104 -17.55 -0.56 -10.52
CA ARG A 104 -18.08 -1.90 -10.71
C ARG A 104 -17.33 -2.59 -11.84
N LEU A 105 -16.79 -3.77 -11.56
CA LEU A 105 -16.25 -4.69 -12.55
C LEU A 105 -17.25 -5.84 -12.77
N ALA A 106 -17.58 -6.10 -14.02
CA ALA A 106 -18.42 -7.22 -14.40
C ALA A 106 -17.87 -7.90 -15.65
N TYR A 107 -18.11 -9.21 -15.75
CA TYR A 107 -17.79 -10.00 -16.92
C TYR A 107 -19.04 -10.24 -17.76
N TYR A 108 -18.95 -10.01 -19.07
CA TYR A 108 -20.04 -10.27 -20.00
C TYR A 108 -19.68 -11.51 -20.83
N THR A 109 -20.36 -12.61 -20.54
CA THR A 109 -20.10 -13.94 -21.13
C THR A 109 -20.24 -13.93 -22.65
N LEU A 110 -21.27 -13.26 -23.18
CA LEU A 110 -21.54 -13.21 -24.62
C LEU A 110 -20.41 -12.53 -25.42
N LEU A 111 -19.73 -11.56 -24.80
CA LEU A 111 -18.70 -10.75 -25.44
C LEU A 111 -17.29 -11.14 -24.99
N ASN A 112 -17.17 -12.13 -24.10
CA ASN A 112 -15.93 -12.58 -23.48
C ASN A 112 -15.05 -11.40 -23.00
N ASN A 113 -15.68 -10.38 -22.38
CA ASN A 113 -15.00 -9.15 -22.01
C ASN A 113 -15.33 -8.67 -20.59
N TYR A 114 -14.35 -7.96 -20.02
CA TYR A 114 -14.46 -7.27 -18.75
C TYR A 114 -14.93 -5.84 -18.97
N ARG A 115 -15.90 -5.38 -18.17
CA ARG A 115 -16.39 -4.00 -18.19
C ARG A 115 -16.23 -3.35 -16.83
N VAL A 116 -15.60 -2.19 -16.82
CA VAL A 116 -15.47 -1.30 -15.66
C VAL A 116 -16.42 -0.12 -15.83
N LYS A 117 -17.19 0.19 -14.78
CA LYS A 117 -18.10 1.36 -14.74
C LYS A 117 -17.87 2.18 -13.47
N ASP A 118 -17.89 3.50 -13.59
CA ASP A 118 -17.91 4.43 -12.44
C ASP A 118 -19.34 4.59 -11.94
N GLU A 119 -19.64 4.15 -10.72
CA GLU A 119 -21.00 4.27 -10.16
C GLU A 119 -21.43 5.72 -10.00
N LYS A 120 -20.48 6.63 -9.78
CA LYS A 120 -20.79 8.04 -9.53
C LYS A 120 -21.15 8.80 -10.81
N LYS A 121 -20.86 8.23 -11.98
CA LYS A 121 -21.17 8.81 -13.29
C LYS A 121 -22.58 8.43 -13.79
N GLU A 122 -23.25 7.48 -13.15
CA GLU A 122 -24.61 7.04 -13.51
C GLU A 122 -25.74 7.88 -12.86
N ARG A 123 -25.42 9.04 -12.26
CA ARG A 123 -26.40 10.04 -11.78
C ARG A 123 -26.27 11.38 -12.49
#